data_AF-A0A923NN95-F1
#
_entry.id   AF-A0A923NN95-F1
#
_cell.length_a   1.000
_cell.length_b   1.000
_cell.length_c   1.000
_cell.angle_alpha   90.00
_cell.angle_beta   90.00
_cell.angle_gamma   90.00
#
_symmetry.space_group_name_H-M   'P 1'
#
loop_
_entity.id
_entity.type
_entity.pdbx_description
1 polymer ?
#
loop_
_entity_poly.entity_id
_entity_poly.type
_entity_poly.pdbx_seq_one_letter_code
_entity_poly.pdbx_strand_id
1 'polypeptide(L)'
;MNVYDEAHKLTQAIRESEEYKQYQAIKEKVKENPQLEASLNDFKSKQLALQAGQMMGQQMDQEAMAQIQSLYTILAQDPLAAEYLQCEMRFSLMINDVYQILSEVIDLGIKGMGGDAANGN
;
A
#
# COMPACT_ATOMS: atom_id res chain seq x y z
N MET A 1 -4.64 -24.08 -20.97
CA MET A 1 -4.52 -23.17 -19.82
C MET A 1 -4.41 -21.77 -20.38
N ASN A 2 -5.44 -20.94 -20.20
CA ASN A 2 -5.45 -19.56 -20.72
C ASN A 2 -4.96 -18.59 -19.63
N VAL A 3 -4.41 -17.44 -20.01
CA VAL A 3 -3.92 -16.40 -19.07
C VAL A 3 -5.00 -15.95 -18.09
N TYR A 4 -6.26 -15.92 -18.52
CA TYR A 4 -7.41 -15.59 -17.66
C TYR A 4 -7.67 -16.66 -16.58
N ASP A 5 -7.49 -17.94 -16.91
CA ASP A 5 -7.65 -19.02 -15.93
C ASP A 5 -6.57 -18.90 -14.84
N GLU A 6 -5.34 -18.56 -15.23
CA GLU A 6 -4.24 -18.35 -14.29
C GLU A 6 -4.41 -17.09 -13.45
N ALA A 7 -4.95 -16.01 -14.02
CA ALA A 7 -5.30 -14.81 -13.25
C ALA A 7 -6.36 -15.10 -12.17
N HIS A 8 -7.35 -15.95 -12.48
CA HIS A 8 -8.32 -16.40 -11.48
C HIS A 8 -7.69 -17.27 -10.40
N LYS A 9 -6.79 -18.20 -10.75
CA LYS A 9 -6.04 -18.99 -9.77
C LYS A 9 -5.16 -18.12 -8.88
N LEU A 10 -4.46 -17.13 -9.45
CA LEU A 10 -3.67 -16.17 -8.69
C LEU A 10 -4.55 -15.37 -7.72
N THR A 11 -5.71 -14.90 -8.18
CA THR A 11 -6.70 -14.22 -7.32
C THR A 11 -7.14 -15.12 -6.17
N GLN A 12 -7.40 -16.40 -6.44
CA GLN A 12 -7.76 -17.36 -5.39
C GLN A 12 -6.61 -17.57 -4.40
N ALA A 13 -5.38 -17.76 -4.89
CA ALA A 13 -4.19 -17.93 -4.05
C ALA A 13 -3.96 -16.70 -3.15
N ILE A 14 -4.11 -15.48 -3.69
CA ILE A 14 -4.04 -14.23 -2.91
C ILE A 14 -5.13 -14.21 -1.83
N ARG A 15 -6.36 -14.60 -2.15
CA ARG A 15 -7.45 -14.66 -1.15
C ARG A 15 -7.21 -15.72 -0.06
N GLU A 16 -6.52 -16.79 -0.41
CA GLU A 16 -6.17 -17.87 0.51
C GLU A 16 -4.92 -17.58 1.34
N SER A 17 -4.13 -16.57 0.95
CA SER A 17 -2.94 -16.13 1.66
C SER A 17 -3.25 -15.64 3.07
N GLU A 18 -2.28 -15.84 3.97
CA GLU A 18 -2.41 -15.40 5.35
C GLU A 18 -2.45 -13.87 5.45
N GLU A 19 -1.65 -13.18 4.64
CA GLU A 19 -1.58 -11.72 4.56
C GLU A 19 -2.94 -11.12 4.21
N TYR A 20 -3.62 -11.65 3.20
CA TYR A 20 -4.96 -11.18 2.83
C TYR A 20 -5.98 -11.47 3.92
N LYS A 21 -6.00 -12.70 4.45
CA LYS A 21 -6.95 -13.09 5.50
C LYS A 21 -6.80 -12.25 6.76
N GLN A 22 -5.57 -12.03 7.22
CA GLN A 22 -5.27 -11.18 8.37
C GLN A 22 -5.66 -9.73 8.11
N TYR A 23 -5.32 -9.19 6.93
CA TYR A 23 -5.68 -7.83 6.55
C TYR A 23 -7.21 -7.62 6.51
N GLN A 24 -7.94 -8.58 5.96
CA GLN A 24 -9.40 -8.51 5.93
C GLN A 24 -10.00 -8.63 7.34
N ALA A 25 -9.49 -9.52 8.18
CA ALA A 25 -9.98 -9.68 9.55
C ALA A 25 -9.78 -8.40 10.38
N ILE A 26 -8.60 -7.77 10.31
CA ILE A 26 -8.34 -6.53 11.04
C ILE A 26 -9.14 -5.36 10.46
N LYS A 27 -9.39 -5.34 9.16
CA LYS A 27 -10.23 -4.34 8.51
C LYS A 27 -11.68 -4.40 9.00
N GLU A 28 -12.25 -5.60 9.19
CA GLU A 28 -13.59 -5.72 9.76
C GLU A 28 -13.63 -5.20 11.21
N LYS A 29 -12.62 -5.50 12.04
CA LYS A 29 -12.51 -4.94 13.40
C LYS A 29 -12.43 -3.41 13.41
N VAL A 30 -11.68 -2.82 12.49
CA VAL A 30 -11.57 -1.35 12.37
C VAL A 30 -12.91 -0.72 12.01
N LYS A 31 -13.72 -1.34 11.15
CA LYS A 31 -15.06 -0.83 10.78
C LYS A 31 -16.03 -0.75 11.95
N GLU A 32 -15.82 -1.55 12.99
CA GLU A 32 -16.61 -1.47 14.23
C GLU A 32 -16.33 -0.18 15.01
N ASN A 33 -15.25 0.54 14.66
CA ASN A 33 -14.90 1.86 15.19
C ASN A 33 -14.85 2.91 14.06
N PRO A 34 -15.98 3.58 13.75
CA PRO A 34 -16.06 4.55 12.65
C PRO A 34 -15.11 5.73 12.78
N GLN A 35 -14.73 6.13 14.00
CA GLN A 35 -13.77 7.22 14.21
C GLN A 35 -12.36 6.78 13.80
N LEU A 36 -11.95 5.59 14.23
CA LEU A 36 -10.67 5.01 13.85
C LEU A 36 -10.59 4.73 12.35
N GLU A 37 -11.66 4.19 11.76
CA GLU A 37 -11.77 3.98 10.32
C GLU A 37 -11.60 5.30 9.55
N ALA A 38 -12.27 6.38 9.99
CA ALA A 38 -12.13 7.69 9.38
C ALA A 38 -10.69 8.22 9.46
N SER A 39 -10.03 8.09 10.61
CA SER A 39 -8.64 8.53 10.78
C SER A 39 -7.66 7.72 9.93
N LEU A 40 -7.84 6.40 9.83
CA LEU A 40 -7.04 5.53 8.96
C LEU A 40 -7.25 5.87 7.47
N ASN A 41 -8.49 6.12 7.05
CA ASN A 41 -8.79 6.51 5.68
C ASN A 41 -8.22 7.89 5.32
N ASP A 42 -8.29 8.86 6.23
CA ASP A 42 -7.67 10.17 6.05
C ASP A 42 -6.16 10.04 5.86
N PHE A 43 -5.48 9.27 6.73
CA PHE A 43 -4.06 8.96 6.61
C PHE A 43 -3.70 8.38 5.24
N LYS A 44 -4.44 7.37 4.75
CA LYS A 44 -4.20 6.76 3.43
C LYS A 44 -4.41 7.73 2.28
N SER A 45 -5.46 8.53 2.35
CA SER A 45 -5.78 9.50 1.29
C SER A 45 -4.66 10.53 1.13
N LYS A 46 -4.09 11.01 2.25
CA LYS A 46 -2.95 11.93 2.26
C LYS A 46 -1.69 11.25 1.75
N GLN A 47 -1.42 10.02 2.19
CA GLN A 47 -0.28 9.24 1.70
C GLN A 47 -0.34 9.03 0.18
N LEU A 48 -1.50 8.69 -0.36
CA LEU A 48 -1.69 8.49 -1.80
C LEU A 48 -1.54 9.79 -2.58
N ALA A 49 -2.12 10.90 -2.09
CA ALA A 49 -1.99 12.20 -2.73
C ALA A 49 -0.52 12.67 -2.81
N LEU A 50 0.23 12.43 -1.75
CA LEU A 50 1.65 12.73 -1.67
C LEU A 50 2.48 11.90 -2.67
N GLN A 51 2.23 10.59 -2.74
CA GLN A 51 2.88 9.70 -3.71
C GLN A 51 2.54 10.10 -5.15
N ALA A 52 1.29 10.44 -5.43
CA ALA A 52 0.87 10.91 -6.75
C ALA A 52 1.58 12.23 -7.14
N GLY A 53 1.70 13.18 -6.19
CA GLY A 53 2.46 14.42 -6.39
C GLY A 53 3.92 14.16 -6.76
N GLN A 54 4.58 13.25 -6.02
CA GLN A 54 5.96 12.84 -6.31
C GLN A 54 6.10 12.22 -7.70
N MET A 55 5.17 11.34 -8.10
CA MET A 55 5.16 10.73 -9.44
C MET A 55 4.99 11.76 -10.56
N MET A 56 4.26 12.85 -10.30
CA MET A 56 4.09 13.97 -11.24
C MET A 56 5.29 14.93 -11.27
N GLY A 57 6.36 14.65 -10.52
CA GLY A 57 7.55 15.50 -10.42
C GLY A 57 7.32 16.78 -9.62
N GLN A 58 6.27 16.83 -8.78
CA GLN A 58 6.07 17.95 -7.86
C GLN A 58 7.14 17.93 -6.78
N GLN A 59 7.56 19.13 -6.33
CA GLN A 59 8.48 19.24 -5.20
C GLN A 59 7.86 18.59 -3.97
N MET A 60 8.69 17.86 -3.24
CA MET A 60 8.32 17.22 -1.98
C MET A 60 7.75 18.25 -1.01
N ASP A 61 6.46 18.16 -0.71
CA ASP A 61 5.82 18.99 0.29
C ASP A 61 6.22 18.50 1.69
N GLN A 62 7.18 19.21 2.30
CA GLN A 62 7.67 18.90 3.65
C GLN A 62 6.59 19.06 4.71
N GLU A 63 5.62 19.95 4.52
CA GLU A 63 4.52 20.15 5.44
C GLU A 63 3.55 18.97 5.38
N ALA A 64 3.20 18.52 4.18
CA ALA A 64 2.38 17.32 3.99
C ALA A 64 3.07 16.07 4.58
N MET A 65 4.38 15.92 4.39
CA MET A 65 5.17 14.85 4.99
C MET A 65 5.12 14.89 6.52
N ALA A 66 5.31 16.07 7.13
CA ALA A 66 5.23 16.24 8.57
C ALA A 66 3.83 15.92 9.12
N GLN A 67 2.77 16.31 8.41
CA GLN A 67 1.39 16.00 8.78
C GLN A 67 1.13 14.48 8.75
N ILE A 68 1.57 13.79 7.70
CA ILE A 68 1.41 12.33 7.58
C ILE A 68 2.19 11.61 8.68
N GLN A 69 3.41 12.04 8.98
CA GLN A 69 4.21 11.47 10.06
C GLN A 69 3.55 11.66 11.44
N SER A 70 2.95 12.83 11.68
CA SER A 70 2.21 13.11 12.90
C SER A 70 0.98 12.19 13.02
N LEU A 71 0.18 12.09 11.95
CA LEU A 71 -0.99 11.21 11.91
C LEU A 71 -0.60 9.74 12.13
N TYR A 72 0.48 9.27 11.50
CA TYR A 72 1.00 7.93 11.74
C TYR A 72 1.35 7.72 13.21
N THR A 73 2.03 8.69 13.83
CA THR A 73 2.45 8.59 15.24
C THR A 73 1.24 8.51 16.18
N ILE A 74 0.16 9.23 15.88
CA ILE A 74 -1.09 9.18 16.65
C ILE A 74 -1.77 7.82 16.45
N LEU A 75 -1.92 7.38 15.20
CA LEU A 75 -2.56 6.10 14.86
C LEU A 75 -1.80 4.91 15.44
N ALA A 76 -0.47 4.95 15.47
CA ALA A 76 0.37 3.90 16.04
C ALA A 76 0.23 3.73 17.55
N GLN A 77 -0.36 4.71 18.27
CA GLN A 77 -0.66 4.57 19.70
C GLN A 77 -1.91 3.73 19.96
N ASP A 78 -2.82 3.64 19.00
CA ASP A 78 -3.99 2.77 19.08
C ASP A 78 -3.59 1.36 18.62
N PRO A 79 -3.71 0.32 19.47
CA PRO A 79 -3.30 -1.04 19.12
C PRO A 79 -4.02 -1.60 17.89
N LEU A 80 -5.29 -1.26 17.69
CA LEU A 80 -6.10 -1.73 16.58
C LEU A 80 -5.65 -1.07 15.27
N ALA A 81 -5.36 0.23 15.29
CA ALA A 81 -4.78 0.91 14.12
C ALA A 81 -3.34 0.45 13.84
N ALA A 82 -2.52 0.25 14.86
CA ALA A 82 -1.16 -0.26 14.68
C ALA A 82 -1.15 -1.66 14.03
N GLU A 83 -2.00 -2.57 14.51
CA GLU A 83 -2.19 -3.90 13.91
C GLU A 83 -2.70 -3.79 12.46
N TYR A 84 -3.67 -2.90 12.21
CA TYR A 84 -4.20 -2.65 10.87
C TYR A 84 -3.12 -2.20 9.89
N LEU A 85 -2.33 -1.19 10.26
CA LEU A 85 -1.24 -0.66 9.43
C LEU A 85 -0.16 -1.71 9.17
N GLN A 86 0.14 -2.55 10.16
CA GLN A 86 1.11 -3.63 10.00
C GLN A 86 0.60 -4.72 9.04
N CYS A 87 -0.65 -5.15 9.18
CA CYS A 87 -1.28 -6.12 8.27
C CYS A 87 -1.36 -5.58 6.85
N GLU A 88 -1.72 -4.31 6.69
CA GLU A 88 -1.74 -3.64 5.39
C GLU A 88 -0.36 -3.62 4.74
N MET A 89 0.69 -3.27 5.50
CA MET A 89 2.06 -3.26 4.99
C MET A 89 2.48 -4.66 4.51
N ARG A 90 2.21 -5.72 5.29
CA ARG A 90 2.51 -7.10 4.88
C ARG A 90 1.79 -7.49 3.60
N PHE A 91 0.50 -7.20 3.52
CA PHE A 91 -0.29 -7.47 2.31
C PHE A 91 0.21 -6.68 1.10
N SER A 92 0.55 -5.40 1.29
CA SER A 92 1.12 -4.55 0.24
C SER A 92 2.44 -5.08 -0.28
N LEU A 93 3.35 -5.55 0.60
CA LEU A 93 4.61 -6.16 0.18
C LEU A 93 4.40 -7.40 -0.69
N MET A 94 3.55 -8.33 -0.25
CA MET A 94 3.22 -9.53 -1.04
C MET A 94 2.65 -9.17 -2.42
N ILE A 95 1.75 -8.19 -2.48
CA ILE A 95 1.16 -7.74 -3.74
C ILE A 95 2.20 -7.05 -4.64
N ASN A 96 3.10 -6.26 -4.07
CA ASN A 96 4.21 -5.66 -4.83
C ASN A 96 5.12 -6.75 -5.43
N ASP A 97 5.45 -7.81 -4.69
CA ASP A 97 6.24 -8.92 -5.21
C ASP A 97 5.54 -9.62 -6.37
N VAL A 98 4.23 -9.85 -6.26
CA VAL A 98 3.42 -10.37 -7.37
C VAL A 98 3.45 -9.42 -8.57
N TYR A 99 3.33 -8.11 -8.37
CA TYR A 99 3.43 -7.13 -9.44
C TYR A 99 4.81 -7.12 -10.10
N GLN A 100 5.90 -7.28 -9.36
CA GLN A 100 7.25 -7.37 -9.92
C GLN A 100 7.38 -8.59 -10.84
N ILE A 101 6.89 -9.75 -10.43
CA ILE A 101 6.87 -10.96 -11.27
C ILE A 101 6.08 -10.72 -12.56
N LEU A 102 4.90 -10.09 -12.45
CA LEU A 102 4.08 -9.77 -13.61
C LEU A 102 4.73 -8.69 -14.50
N SER A 103 5.53 -7.80 -13.94
CA SER A 103 6.17 -6.70 -14.68
C SER A 103 7.22 -7.19 -15.68
N GLU A 104 7.85 -8.34 -15.44
CA GLU A 104 8.87 -8.93 -16.32
C GLU A 104 8.35 -9.20 -17.74
N VAL A 105 7.09 -9.62 -17.86
CA VAL A 105 6.46 -9.91 -19.16
C VAL A 105 5.74 -8.70 -19.74
N ILE A 106 5.45 -7.71 -18.89
CA ILE A 106 4.71 -6.53 -19.29
C ILE A 106 5.62 -5.56 -20.04
N ASP A 107 6.94 -5.56 -19.82
CA ASP A 107 7.95 -4.64 -20.37
C ASP A 107 7.36 -3.47 -21.17
N LEU A 108 6.58 -2.63 -20.47
CA LEU A 108 5.88 -1.48 -21.03
C LEU A 108 6.83 -0.29 -21.18
N GLY A 109 8.15 -0.50 -21.12
CA GLY A 109 9.13 0.58 -21.12
C GLY A 109 8.99 1.55 -19.95
N ILE A 110 8.29 1.17 -18.86
CA ILE A 110 8.22 1.98 -17.63
C ILE A 110 9.49 1.71 -16.81
N LYS A 111 10.60 2.26 -17.30
CA LYS A 111 11.78 2.54 -16.49
C LYS A 111 11.41 3.67 -15.54
N GLY A 112 10.98 3.37 -14.31
CA GLY A 112 10.64 4.45 -13.36
C GLY A 112 10.15 4.09 -11.96
N MET A 113 9.75 2.85 -11.66
CA MET A 113 9.31 2.48 -10.30
C MET A 113 10.32 1.64 -9.49
N GLY A 114 11.55 1.52 -9.99
CA GLY A 114 12.70 0.98 -9.25
C GLY A 114 13.82 2.00 -9.34
N GLY A 115 14.24 2.54 -8.20
CA GLY A 115 15.11 3.71 -8.05
C GLY A 115 16.27 3.82 -9.03
N ASP A 116 16.23 4.87 -9.84
CA ASP A 116 17.41 5.53 -10.43
C ASP A 116 17.43 6.97 -9.90
N ALA A 117 17.60 7.11 -8.58
CA ALA A 117 17.98 8.37 -7.93
C ALA A 117 19.40 8.25 -7.37
N ALA A 118 20.34 7.80 -8.19
CA ALA A 118 21.75 7.75 -7.84
C ALA A 118 22.66 7.76 -9.08
N ASN A 119 22.47 8.75 -9.97
CA ASN A 119 23.62 9.22 -10.76
C ASN A 119 23.41 10.66 -11.24
N GLY A 120 23.74 11.62 -10.38
CA GLY A 120 24.01 12.99 -10.76
C GLY A 120 25.47 13.28 -10.45
N ASN A 121 26.29 13.31 -11.50
CA ASN A 121 27.56 14.03 -11.52
C ASN A 121 27.30 15.46 -11.97
#